data_AF-A0A2R6EW90-F1
#
_entry.id   AF-A0A2R6EW90-F1
#
_cell.length_a   1.000
_cell.length_b   1.000
_cell.length_c   1.000
_cell.angle_alpha   90.00
_cell.angle_beta   90.00
_cell.angle_gamma   90.00
#
_symmetry.space_group_name_H-M   'P 1'
#
loop_
_entity.id
_entity.type
_entity.pdbx_description
1 polymer ?
#
loop_
_entity_poly.entity_id
_entity_poly.type
_entity_poly.pdbx_seq_one_letter_code
_entity_poly.pdbx_strand_id
1 'polypeptide(L)'
;MFAVPLQVIDDFLLQYNAGQVLLALLVLSTLGALPLKSLKVIGLNTVVFGLIFMITPGSLAPVQYRFLGVALLFVGPLLVVSARR
;
A
#
# COMPACT_ATOMS: atom_id res chain seq x y z
N MET A 1 -11.68 20.19 -25.42
CA MET A 1 -11.52 18.73 -25.59
C MET A 1 -10.44 18.23 -24.62
N PHE A 2 -10.77 18.15 -23.33
CA PHE A 2 -9.91 17.57 -22.27
C PHE A 2 -10.61 16.35 -21.64
N ALA A 3 -11.41 15.62 -22.44
CA ALA A 3 -12.15 14.44 -21.96
C ALA A 3 -11.26 13.20 -21.85
N VAL A 4 -10.13 13.18 -22.56
CA VAL A 4 -9.22 12.02 -22.63
C VAL A 4 -8.61 11.66 -21.26
N PRO A 5 -8.12 12.60 -20.43
CA PRO A 5 -7.52 12.23 -19.14
C PRO A 5 -8.52 11.62 -18.17
N LEU A 6 -9.74 12.17 -18.09
CA LEU A 6 -10.75 11.68 -17.16
C LEU A 6 -11.28 10.30 -17.57
N GLN A 7 -11.50 10.06 -18.87
CA GLN A 7 -11.90 8.74 -19.35
C GLN A 7 -10.82 7.67 -19.14
N VAL A 8 -9.55 8.01 -19.31
CA VAL A 8 -8.44 7.08 -19.01
C VAL A 8 -8.37 6.75 -17.51
N ILE A 9 -8.64 7.73 -16.64
CA ILE A 9 -8.72 7.51 -15.20
C ILE A 9 -9.95 6.66 -14.85
N ASP A 10 -11.11 6.92 -15.45
CA ASP A 10 -12.33 6.15 -15.23
C ASP A 10 -12.17 4.70 -15.70
N ASP A 11 -11.62 4.45 -16.88
CA ASP A 11 -11.39 3.09 -17.39
C ASP A 11 -10.41 2.30 -16.51
N PHE A 12 -9.40 2.97 -15.94
CA PHE A 12 -8.51 2.39 -14.93
C PHE A 12 -9.25 2.12 -13.61
N LEU A 13 -10.01 3.07 -13.09
CA LEU A 13 -10.77 2.92 -11.85
C LEU A 13 -11.89 1.87 -11.94
N LEU A 14 -12.46 1.65 -13.13
CA LEU A 14 -13.49 0.65 -13.38
C LEU A 14 -12.93 -0.77 -13.49
N GLN A 15 -11.68 -0.94 -13.93
CA GLN A 15 -11.04 -2.26 -14.04
C GLN A 15 -10.26 -2.67 -12.79
N TYR A 16 -9.72 -1.70 -12.04
CA TYR A 16 -8.86 -1.95 -10.90
C TYR A 16 -9.58 -1.67 -9.57
N ASN A 17 -9.52 -2.64 -8.65
CA ASN A 17 -9.99 -2.44 -7.30
C ASN A 17 -9.01 -1.53 -6.54
N ALA A 18 -9.49 -0.70 -5.61
CA ALA A 18 -8.63 0.18 -4.82
C ALA A 18 -7.52 -0.58 -4.08
N GLY A 19 -7.77 -1.84 -3.70
CA GLY A 19 -6.76 -2.73 -3.11
C GLY A 19 -5.55 -2.99 -4.02
N GLN A 20 -5.75 -3.11 -5.34
CA GLN A 20 -4.66 -3.30 -6.31
C GLN A 20 -3.81 -2.02 -6.42
N VAL A 21 -4.47 -0.87 -6.47
CA VAL A 21 -3.80 0.44 -6.50
C VAL A 21 -2.97 0.66 -5.24
N LEU A 22 -3.54 0.38 -4.07
CA LEU A 22 -2.83 0.45 -2.79
C LEU A 22 -1.64 -0.50 -2.73
N LEU A 23 -1.76 -1.70 -3.31
CA LEU A 23 -0.67 -2.68 -3.37
C LEU A 23 0.46 -2.18 -4.27
N ALA A 24 0.11 -1.64 -5.44
CA ALA A 24 1.09 -1.01 -6.33
C ALA A 24 1.82 0.15 -5.64
N LEU A 25 1.09 1.01 -4.92
CA LEU A 25 1.67 2.12 -4.15
C LEU A 25 2.61 1.61 -3.04
N LEU A 26 2.24 0.54 -2.33
CA LEU A 26 3.12 -0.09 -1.33
C LEU A 26 4.43 -0.57 -1.96
N VAL A 27 4.36 -1.24 -3.11
CA VAL A 27 5.56 -1.72 -3.81
C VAL A 27 6.41 -0.54 -4.27
N LEU A 28 5.82 0.45 -4.93
CA LEU A 28 6.53 1.62 -5.42
C LEU A 28 7.14 2.45 -4.29
N SER A 29 6.43 2.65 -3.17
CA SER A 29 6.96 3.39 -2.02
C SER A 29 8.11 2.62 -1.35
N THR A 30 7.99 1.30 -1.26
CA THR A 30 9.06 0.44 -0.72
C THR A 30 10.29 0.49 -1.60
N LEU A 31 10.13 0.36 -2.93
CA LEU A 31 11.22 0.47 -3.90
C LEU A 31 11.86 1.87 -3.85
N GLY A 32 11.07 2.92 -3.73
CA GLY A 32 11.55 4.30 -3.57
C GLY A 32 12.29 4.54 -2.25
N ALA A 33 11.98 3.77 -1.20
CA ALA A 33 12.67 3.83 0.09
C ALA A 33 13.96 2.98 0.13
N LEU A 34 14.16 2.03 -0.80
CA LEU A 34 15.36 1.18 -0.84
C LEU A 34 16.69 1.97 -0.87
N PRO A 35 16.84 3.06 -1.65
CA PRO A 35 18.07 3.84 -1.69
C PRO A 35 18.47 4.44 -0.32
N LEU A 36 17.50 4.64 0.58
CA LEU A 36 17.75 5.16 1.93
C LEU A 36 18.45 4.15 2.84
N LYS A 37 18.50 2.86 2.46
CA LYS A 37 19.13 1.77 3.22
C LYS A 37 18.70 1.68 4.69
N SER A 38 17.50 2.19 5.01
CA SER A 38 16.99 2.26 6.38
C SER A 38 15.85 1.27 6.56
N LEU A 39 16.13 0.19 7.29
CA LEU A 39 15.14 -0.83 7.61
C LEU A 39 14.00 -0.25 8.48
N LYS A 40 14.30 0.80 9.26
CA LYS A 40 13.30 1.56 10.02
C LYS A 40 12.29 2.26 9.11
N VAL A 41 12.76 2.89 8.02
CA VAL A 41 11.88 3.56 7.05
C VAL A 41 11.00 2.54 6.33
N ILE A 42 11.57 1.41 5.91
CA ILE A 42 10.81 0.32 5.29
C ILE A 42 9.75 -0.21 6.27
N GLY A 43 10.12 -0.47 7.53
CA GLY A 43 9.18 -0.94 8.55
C GLY A 43 8.05 0.05 8.83
N LEU A 44 8.34 1.35 8.91
CA LEU A 44 7.32 2.39 9.06
C LEU A 44 6.37 2.43 7.86
N ASN A 45 6.90 2.38 6.63
CA ASN A 45 6.10 2.29 5.42
C ASN A 45 5.16 1.05 5.45
N THR A 46 5.69 -0.11 5.85
CA THR A 46 4.91 -1.34 6.02
C THR A 46 3.77 -1.16 7.04
N VAL A 47 4.03 -0.54 8.20
CA VAL A 47 2.99 -0.26 9.20
C VAL A 47 1.90 0.66 8.63
N VAL A 48 2.29 1.75 7.97
CA VAL A 48 1.35 2.72 7.41
C VAL A 48 0.44 2.05 6.37
N PHE A 49 1.01 1.30 5.44
CA PHE A 49 0.19 0.58 4.46
C PHE A 49 -0.64 -0.54 5.08
N GLY A 50 -0.16 -1.21 6.13
CA GLY A 50 -0.96 -2.16 6.91
C GLY A 50 -2.22 -1.52 7.49
N LEU A 51 -2.08 -0.32 8.09
CA LEU A 51 -3.22 0.46 8.57
C LEU A 51 -4.16 0.85 7.43
N ILE A 52 -3.63 1.37 6.32
CA ILE A 52 -4.44 1.80 5.16
C ILE A 52 -5.27 0.62 4.62
N PHE A 53 -4.66 -0.55 4.44
CA PHE A 53 -5.37 -1.75 4.01
C PHE A 53 -6.45 -2.21 5.00
N MET A 54 -6.20 -2.09 6.31
CA MET A 54 -7.15 -2.48 7.34
C MET A 54 -8.37 -1.55 7.38
N ILE A 55 -8.18 -0.24 7.23
CA ILE A 55 -9.27 0.75 7.25
C ILE A 55 -9.99 0.86 5.90
N THR A 56 -9.46 0.27 4.83
CA THR A 56 -10.08 0.32 3.50
C THR A 56 -11.47 -0.36 3.54
N PRO A 57 -12.54 0.33 3.10
CA PRO A 57 -13.88 -0.23 3.01
C PRO A 57 -13.95 -1.45 2.08
N GLY A 58 -14.78 -2.43 2.44
CA GLY A 58 -14.97 -3.65 1.63
C GLY A 58 -15.68 -3.38 0.30
N SER A 59 -16.32 -2.22 0.16
CA SER A 59 -16.88 -1.74 -1.10
C SER A 59 -15.82 -1.28 -2.11
N LEU A 60 -14.60 -0.96 -1.68
CA LEU A 60 -13.51 -0.48 -2.53
C LEU A 60 -12.46 -1.55 -2.82
N ALA A 61 -12.37 -2.57 -1.96
CA ALA A 61 -11.40 -3.65 -2.09
C ALA A 61 -11.96 -4.98 -1.56
N PRO A 62 -11.67 -6.10 -2.25
CA PRO A 62 -11.96 -7.44 -1.75
C PRO A 62 -11.35 -7.72 -0.37
N VAL A 63 -11.96 -8.62 0.40
CA VAL A 63 -11.58 -8.92 1.80
C VAL A 63 -10.12 -9.39 1.96
N GLN A 64 -9.53 -9.98 0.92
CA GLN A 64 -8.14 -10.45 0.91
C GLN A 64 -7.14 -9.32 1.24
N TYR A 65 -7.44 -8.09 0.80
CA TYR A 65 -6.58 -6.94 1.08
C TYR A 65 -6.59 -6.52 2.56
N ARG A 66 -7.68 -6.79 3.29
CA ARG A 66 -7.70 -6.55 4.74
C ARG A 66 -6.85 -7.57 5.49
N PHE A 67 -6.88 -8.83 5.08
CA PHE A 67 -5.99 -9.86 5.63
C PHE A 67 -4.52 -9.52 5.38
N LEU A 68 -4.20 -8.99 4.19
CA LEU A 68 -2.88 -8.43 3.91
C LEU A 68 -2.55 -7.29 4.87
N GLY A 69 -3.47 -6.34 5.09
CA GLY A 69 -3.29 -5.24 6.04
C GLY A 69 -2.97 -5.71 7.46
N VAL A 70 -3.71 -6.72 7.96
CA VAL A 70 -3.43 -7.35 9.25
C VAL A 70 -2.04 -7.97 9.27
N ALA A 71 -1.66 -8.74 8.24
CA ALA A 71 -0.32 -9.33 8.16
C ALA A 71 0.79 -8.27 8.19
N LEU A 72 0.62 -7.16 7.44
CA LEU A 72 1.55 -6.04 7.43
C LEU A 72 1.64 -5.34 8.78
N LEU A 73 0.54 -5.27 9.54
CA LEU A 73 0.53 -4.71 10.90
C LEU A 73 1.29 -5.56 11.92
N PHE A 74 1.43 -6.87 11.68
CA PHE A 74 2.32 -7.72 12.47
C PHE A 74 3.78 -7.61 12.01
N VAL A 75 4.03 -7.61 10.69
CA VAL A 75 5.39 -7.58 10.13
C VAL A 75 6.06 -6.21 10.30
N GLY A 76 5.32 -5.12 10.10
CA GLY A 76 5.84 -3.76 10.12
C GLY A 76 6.55 -3.39 11.43
N PRO A 77 5.93 -3.57 12.62
CA PRO A 77 6.58 -3.30 13.89
C PRO A 77 7.82 -4.17 14.11
N LEU A 78 7.81 -5.44 13.69
CA LEU A 78 8.98 -6.32 13.79
C LEU A 78 10.15 -5.78 12.97
N LEU A 79 9.89 -5.25 11.76
CA LEU A 79 10.91 -4.57 10.97
C LEU A 79 11.44 -3.33 11.69
N VAL A 80 10.56 -2.47 12.23
CA VAL A 80 10.97 -1.26 12.96
C VAL A 80 11.84 -1.59 14.17
N VAL A 81 11.48 -2.61 14.95
CA VAL A 81 12.21 -3.03 16.16
C VAL A 81 13.53 -3.72 15.80
N SER A 82 13.57 -4.49 14.71
CA SER A 82 14.79 -5.18 14.25
C SER A 82 15.83 -4.25 13.59
N ALA A 83 15.42 -3.04 13.21
CA ALA A 83 16.30 -2.04 12.64
C ALA A 83 17.37 -1.61 13.67
N ARG A 84 18.60 -2.09 13.48
CA ARG A 84 19.77 -1.64 14.27
C ARG A 84 20.04 -0.16 13.99
N ARG A 85 20.52 0.56 15.01
CA ARG A 85 20.89 1.98 14.91
C ARG A 85 22.04 2.20 13.94
#